data_AF-A0A943L5Y6-F1
#
_entry.id   AF-A0A943L5Y6-F1
#
_cell.length_a   1.000
_cell.length_b   1.000
_cell.length_c   1.000
_cell.angle_alpha   90.00
_cell.angle_beta   90.00
_cell.angle_gamma   90.00
#
_symmetry.space_group_name_H-M   'P 1'
#
loop_
_entity.id
_entity.type
_entity.pdbx_description
1 polymer ?
#
loop_
_entity_poly.entity_id
_entity_poly.type
_entity_poly.pdbx_seq_one_letter_code
_entity_poly.pdbx_strand_id
1 'polypeptide(L)' 'WLPIANKLKALNDEEIIEKEMCIEALLLIQEGVSPTAIMGKLEGYLTESEIETLYLGEEV' A
#
# COMPACT_ATOMS: atom_id res chain seq x y z
N TRP A 1 7.15 -29.56 -1.61
CA TRP A 1 5.81 -29.21 -1.13
C TRP A 1 5.85 -28.08 -0.08
N LEU A 2 6.80 -28.07 0.87
CA LEU A 2 7.01 -26.97 1.83
C LEU A 2 7.35 -25.58 1.22
N PRO A 3 8.22 -25.45 0.20
CA PRO A 3 8.58 -24.11 -0.32
C PRO A 3 7.44 -23.40 -1.07
N ILE A 4 6.54 -24.17 -1.69
CA ILE A 4 5.39 -23.62 -2.43
C ILE A 4 4.37 -23.04 -1.46
N ALA A 5 4.09 -23.74 -0.36
CA ALA A 5 3.20 -23.24 0.70
C ALA A 5 3.74 -21.96 1.34
N ASN A 6 5.05 -21.90 1.61
CA ASN A 6 5.67 -20.69 2.16
C ASN A 6 5.60 -19.51 1.19
N LYS A 7 5.83 -19.76 -0.11
CA LYS A 7 5.70 -18.71 -1.13
C LYS A 7 4.27 -18.22 -1.27
N LEU A 8 3.28 -19.12 -1.28
CA LEU A 8 1.86 -18.76 -1.30
C LEU A 8 1.46 -17.93 -0.08
N LYS A 9 1.98 -18.27 1.10
CA LYS A 9 1.72 -17.50 2.31
C LYS A 9 2.29 -16.08 2.20
N ALA A 10 3.54 -15.94 1.74
CA ALA A 10 4.15 -14.63 1.54
C ALA A 10 3.36 -13.76 0.56
N LEU A 11 2.95 -14.31 -0.59
CA LEU A 11 2.13 -13.60 -1.58
C LEU A 11 0.75 -13.22 -1.02
N ASN A 12 0.14 -14.09 -0.22
CA ASN A 12 -1.12 -13.79 0.44
C ASN A 12 -0.98 -12.66 1.47
N ASP A 13 0.13 -12.63 2.21
CA ASP A 13 0.40 -11.57 3.18
C ASP A 13 0.59 -10.20 2.48
N GLU A 14 1.28 -10.18 1.34
CA GLU A 14 1.37 -9.00 0.45
C GLU A 14 -0.02 -8.55 -0.04
N GLU A 15 -0.82 -9.50 -0.52
CA GLU A 15 -2.17 -9.24 -1.04
C GLU A 15 -3.15 -8.70 0.03
N ILE A 16 -2.99 -9.12 1.29
CA ILE A 16 -3.76 -8.60 2.42
C ILE A 16 -3.43 -7.13 2.65
N ILE A 17 -2.14 -6.77 2.69
CA ILE A 17 -1.69 -5.39 2.93
C ILE A 17 -2.22 -4.46 1.84
N GLU A 18 -2.17 -4.88 0.58
CA GLU A 18 -2.72 -4.11 -0.55
C GLU A 18 -4.22 -3.84 -0.38
N LYS A 19 -4.99 -4.86 0.02
CA LYS A 19 -6.44 -4.73 0.24
C LYS A 19 -6.78 -3.86 1.44
N GLU A 20 -6.00 -3.97 2.52
CA GLU A 20 -6.14 -3.10 3.70
C GLU A 20 -5.92 -1.63 3.33
N MET A 21 -4.87 -1.33 2.56
CA MET A 21 -4.60 0.01 2.04
C MET A 21 -5.77 0.54 1.18
N CYS A 22 -6.35 -0.30 0.31
CA CYS A 22 -7.50 0.09 -0.52
C CYS A 22 -8.75 0.41 0.31
N ILE A 23 -9.02 -0.38 1.35
CA ILE A 23 -10.16 -0.15 2.25
C ILE A 23 -9.97 1.13 3.05
N GLU A 24 -8.77 1.37 3.58
CA GLU A 24 -8.45 2.60 4.31
C GLU A 24 -8.58 3.84 3.42
N ALA A 25 -8.06 3.78 2.18
CA ALA A 25 -8.22 4.84 1.20
C ALA A 25 -9.71 5.16 0.94
N LEU A 26 -10.54 4.13 0.79
CA LEU A 26 -11.98 4.27 0.59
C LEU A 26 -12.67 4.94 1.78
N LEU A 27 -12.31 4.55 3.02
CA LEU A 27 -12.83 5.17 4.24
C LEU A 27 -12.44 6.64 4.34
N LEU A 28 -11.18 6.98 4.09
CA LEU A 28 -10.71 8.37 4.15
C LEU A 28 -11.38 9.27 3.10
N ILE A 29 -11.63 8.74 1.90
CA ILE A 29 -12.40 9.44 0.86
C ILE A 29 -13.84 9.66 1.34
N GLN A 30 -14.47 8.65 1.95
CA GLN A 30 -15.83 8.74 2.47
C GLN A 30 -15.96 9.79 3.59
N GLU A 31 -14.94 9.89 4.45
CA GLU A 31 -14.87 10.89 5.52
C GLU A 31 -14.64 12.32 5.00
N GLY A 32 -14.27 12.48 3.73
CA GLY A 32 -13.99 13.79 3.12
C GLY A 32 -12.66 14.39 3.56
N VAL A 33 -11.69 13.54 3.89
CA VAL A 33 -10.33 13.96 4.28
C VAL A 33 -9.62 14.62 3.09
N SER A 34 -8.76 15.60 3.35
CA SER A 34 -8.00 16.28 2.30
C SER A 34 -7.04 15.33 1.59
N PRO A 35 -6.86 15.43 0.25
CA PRO A 35 -6.00 14.50 -0.51
C PRO A 35 -4.58 14.36 0.03
N THR A 36 -3.97 15.46 0.51
CA THR A 36 -2.62 15.42 1.11
C THR A 36 -2.56 14.57 2.38
N ALA A 37 -3.61 14.63 3.21
CA ALA A 37 -3.68 13.81 4.42
C ALA A 37 -3.96 12.34 4.10
N ILE A 38 -4.71 12.07 3.01
CA ILE A 38 -4.90 10.70 2.49
C ILE A 38 -3.56 10.13 2.03
N MET A 39 -2.80 10.86 1.21
CA MET A 39 -1.47 10.44 0.74
C MET A 39 -0.54 10.11 1.89
N GLY A 40 -0.40 11.00 2.88
CA GLY A 40 0.47 10.75 4.04
C GLY A 40 0.04 9.55 4.90
N LYS A 41 -1.23 9.15 4.86
CA LYS A 41 -1.71 7.91 5.49
C LYS A 41 -1.41 6.67 4.67
N LEU A 42 -1.64 6.72 3.35
CA LEU A 42 -1.39 5.60 2.45
C LEU A 42 0.11 5.34 2.25
N GLU A 43 0.96 6.36 2.31
CA GLU A 43 2.42 6.23 2.31
C GLU A 43 2.93 5.34 3.46
N GLY A 44 2.20 5.28 4.59
CA GLY A 44 2.54 4.40 5.72
C GLY A 44 2.37 2.90 5.43
N TYR A 45 1.72 2.52 4.33
CA TYR A 45 1.58 1.14 3.88
C TYR A 45 2.71 0.71 2.92
N LEU A 46 3.51 1.67 2.44
CA LEU A 46 4.58 1.43 1.47
C LEU A 46 5.94 1.28 2.18
N THR A 47 6.83 0.52 1.56
CA THR A 47 8.24 0.45 1.96
C THR A 47 9.00 1.71 1.52
N GLU A 48 10.12 2.01 2.18
CA GLU A 48 10.98 3.15 1.82
C GLU A 48 11.39 3.14 0.34
N SER A 49 11.66 1.96 -0.23
CA SER A 49 12.00 1.81 -1.66
C SER A 49 10.84 2.12 -2.60
N GLU A 50 9.61 1.77 -2.20
CA GLU A 50 8.42 2.06 -3.01
C GLU A 50 8.09 3.55 -2.98
N ILE A 51 8.27 4.19 -1.83
CA ILE A 51 8.12 5.64 -1.66
C ILE A 51 9.16 6.38 -2.51
N GLU A 52 10.43 5.97 -2.46
CA GLU A 52 11.50 6.54 -3.30
C GLU A 52 11.17 6.42 -4.79
N THR A 53 10.66 5.25 -5.21
CA THR A 53 10.23 5.01 -6.60
C THR A 53 9.07 5.92 -7.00
N LEU A 54 8.11 6.14 -6.10
CA LEU A 54 6.95 7.00 -6.35
C LEU A 54 7.38 8.44 -6.66
N TYR A 55 8.27 9.01 -5.82
CA TYR A 55 8.74 10.37 -6.01
C TYR A 55 9.67 10.54 -7.22
N LEU A 56 10.48 9.51 -7.54
CA LEU A 56 11.29 9.52 -8.76
C LEU A 56 10.43 9.53 -10.04
N GLY A 57 9.25 8.92 -9.99
CA GLY A 57 8.31 8.88 -11.11
C GLY A 57 7.59 10.20 -11.38
N GLU A 58 7.51 11.10 -10.41
CA GLU A 58 6.89 12.42 -10.55
C GLU A 58 7.81 13.47 -11.22
N GLU A 59 9.12 13.19 -11.34
CA GLU A 59 10.11 14.09 -11.95
C GLU A 59 10.21 13.99 -13.50
N VAL A 60 9.32 13.23 -14.18
CA VAL A 60 9.34 13.01 -15.64
C VAL A 60 8.17 13.67 -16.37
#